data_AF-A0A9E0P1I8-F1
#
_entry.id   AF-A0A9E0P1I8-F1
#
_cell.length_a   1.000
_cell.length_b   1.000
_cell.length_c   1.000
_cell.angle_alpha   90.00
_cell.angle_beta   90.00
_cell.angle_gamma   90.00
#
_symmetry.space_group_name_H-M   'P 1'
#
loop_
_entity.id
_entity.type
_entity.pdbx_description
1 polymer ?
#
loop_
_entity_poly.entity_id
_entity_poly.type
_entity_poly.pdbx_seq_one_letter_code
_entity_poly.pdbx_strand_id
1 'polypeptide(L)'
;MTKIVVNGNEYSDDGSSAKDMRNGGHRRFLLPMIGDCIADVSAIRDAADGHADRSGAEASRSDSAALAAQDAADAAAGSADQSESSALRSEASAGLAADRAAAAEASAVRADAEADRAQAEADRAALVGSIGPHDSNPRAHGMLRLTPEDLRVIDIDALPDNGLAFVLGAGMYRFDADSTLMPDGERVIAPTGVTGPGRWLLELPGLDMVLSVADLVAGDVEDGLLDRAGALDKRLDSVVKALDELGRKGKVQVFSRPFDVDFPSVPSLQSKSVAVQFAEARSGDAVIVNPPAAWADRLNLRAQVSAVGEVTLFAGNASASSFDPAVAQVVVTLLRRV
;
A
#
# COMPACT_ATOMS: atom_id res chain seq x y z
N MET A 1 -82.51 19.95 -10.10
CA MET A 1 -81.82 20.04 -11.40
C MET A 1 -80.88 18.86 -11.41
N THR A 2 -81.37 17.70 -11.81
CA THR A 2 -80.60 16.45 -11.72
C THR A 2 -80.50 15.91 -13.14
N LYS A 3 -79.58 16.51 -13.89
CA LYS A 3 -79.17 15.99 -15.18
C LYS A 3 -77.90 15.16 -15.00
N ILE A 4 -77.82 14.03 -15.70
CA ILE A 4 -76.61 13.22 -15.78
C ILE A 4 -76.32 12.91 -17.25
N VAL A 5 -75.04 12.89 -17.60
CA VAL A 5 -74.59 12.41 -18.90
C VAL A 5 -73.91 11.07 -18.68
N VAL A 6 -74.41 10.02 -19.35
CA VAL A 6 -73.88 8.66 -19.24
C VAL A 6 -73.74 8.10 -20.64
N ASN A 7 -72.54 7.59 -20.99
CA ASN A 7 -72.27 7.06 -22.32
C ASN A 7 -72.65 8.03 -23.45
N GLY A 8 -72.38 9.34 -23.24
CA GLY A 8 -72.73 10.42 -24.18
C GLY A 8 -74.21 10.82 -24.22
N ASN A 9 -75.08 10.17 -23.44
CA ASN A 9 -76.51 10.46 -23.39
C ASN A 9 -76.89 11.30 -22.16
N GLU A 10 -77.59 12.41 -22.38
CA GLU A 10 -78.11 13.27 -21.31
C GLU A 10 -79.49 12.79 -20.83
N TYR A 11 -79.61 12.48 -19.55
CA TYR A 11 -80.84 12.10 -18.84
C TYR A 11 -81.21 13.17 -17.83
N SER A 12 -82.50 13.48 -17.67
CA SER A 12 -83.00 14.48 -16.71
C SER A 12 -84.22 14.00 -15.94
N ASP A 13 -84.45 14.59 -14.76
CA ASP A 13 -85.67 14.43 -13.98
C ASP A 13 -86.53 15.71 -13.91
N ASP A 14 -86.09 16.78 -14.57
CA ASP A 14 -86.66 18.13 -14.48
C ASP A 14 -87.31 18.65 -15.77
N GLY A 15 -87.38 17.85 -16.83
CA GLY A 15 -87.94 18.21 -18.13
C GLY A 15 -86.93 18.80 -19.12
N SER A 16 -85.65 18.86 -18.76
CA SER A 16 -84.65 19.67 -19.49
C SER A 16 -83.78 18.90 -20.49
N SER A 17 -83.94 17.58 -20.62
CA SER A 17 -83.20 16.74 -21.59
C SER A 17 -84.16 15.99 -22.52
N ALA A 18 -83.64 15.50 -23.64
CA ALA A 18 -84.39 14.65 -24.56
C ALA A 18 -84.80 13.29 -23.94
N LYS A 19 -84.04 12.79 -22.95
CA LYS A 19 -84.34 11.55 -22.20
C LYS A 19 -84.82 11.88 -20.79
N ASP A 20 -85.91 12.65 -20.71
CA ASP A 20 -86.49 13.06 -19.44
C ASP A 20 -87.33 11.96 -18.75
N MET A 21 -87.29 11.91 -17.41
CA MET A 21 -87.95 10.88 -16.60
C MET A 21 -89.39 11.23 -16.18
N ARG A 22 -89.86 12.48 -16.38
CA ARG A 22 -91.23 12.90 -16.05
C ARG A 22 -92.25 12.34 -17.03
N ASN A 23 -93.53 12.45 -16.70
CA ASN A 23 -94.66 12.12 -17.59
C ASN A 23 -94.59 10.72 -18.22
N GLY A 24 -94.11 9.72 -17.46
CA GLY A 24 -93.96 8.33 -17.94
C GLY A 24 -92.61 8.01 -18.57
N GLY A 25 -91.71 9.00 -18.72
CA GLY A 25 -90.35 8.83 -19.22
C GLY A 25 -89.52 7.81 -18.46
N HIS A 26 -89.68 7.71 -17.13
CA HIS A 26 -89.02 6.67 -16.32
C HIS A 26 -89.29 5.24 -16.79
N ARG A 27 -90.48 4.93 -17.34
CA ARG A 27 -90.78 3.59 -17.88
C ARG A 27 -90.04 3.30 -19.18
N ARG A 28 -89.67 4.36 -19.92
CA ARG A 28 -89.03 4.28 -21.22
C ARG A 28 -87.51 4.39 -21.15
N PHE A 29 -86.99 5.21 -20.23
CA PHE A 29 -85.58 5.62 -20.22
C PHE A 29 -84.77 5.11 -19.03
N LEU A 30 -85.40 4.62 -17.96
CA LEU A 30 -84.66 4.12 -16.78
C LEU A 30 -83.81 2.89 -17.09
N LEU A 31 -84.36 1.88 -17.78
CA LEU A 31 -83.60 0.68 -18.13
C LEU A 31 -82.48 0.96 -19.14
N PRO A 32 -82.70 1.76 -20.21
CA PRO A 32 -81.61 2.25 -21.06
C PRO A 32 -80.52 3.01 -20.31
N MET A 33 -80.89 3.88 -19.35
CA MET A 33 -79.92 4.62 -18.53
C MET A 33 -79.05 3.67 -17.70
N ILE A 34 -79.65 2.64 -17.08
CA ILE A 34 -78.89 1.62 -16.34
C ILE A 34 -77.96 0.84 -17.28
N GLY A 35 -78.42 0.50 -18.49
CA GLY A 35 -77.58 -0.15 -19.51
C GLY A 35 -76.38 0.72 -19.93
N ASP A 36 -76.61 2.02 -20.15
CA ASP A 36 -75.55 2.98 -20.42
C ASP A 36 -74.56 3.11 -19.25
N CYS A 37 -75.03 3.12 -18.00
CA CYS A 37 -74.16 3.14 -16.83
C CYS A 37 -73.27 1.89 -16.76
N ILE A 38 -73.83 0.70 -17.05
CA ILE A 38 -73.07 -0.56 -17.05
C ILE A 38 -72.01 -0.54 -18.17
N ALA A 39 -72.35 -0.03 -19.35
CA ALA A 39 -71.42 0.10 -20.46
C ALA A 39 -70.27 1.06 -20.13
N ASP A 40 -70.58 2.20 -19.53
CA ASP A 40 -69.59 3.21 -19.14
C ASP A 40 -68.62 2.68 -18.07
N VAL A 41 -69.14 1.98 -17.04
CA VAL A 41 -68.32 1.32 -16.02
C VAL A 41 -67.43 0.23 -16.62
N SER A 42 -67.94 -0.53 -17.60
CA SER A 42 -67.15 -1.57 -18.28
C SER A 42 -66.01 -0.95 -19.09
N ALA A 43 -66.27 0.14 -19.81
CA ALA A 43 -65.25 0.87 -20.57
C ALA A 43 -64.17 1.48 -19.66
N ILE A 44 -64.55 2.03 -18.50
CA ILE A 44 -63.60 2.54 -17.49
C ILE A 44 -62.71 1.40 -16.98
N ARG A 45 -63.28 0.22 -16.72
CA ARG A 45 -62.52 -0.95 -16.28
C ARG A 45 -61.52 -1.41 -17.34
N ASP A 46 -61.95 -1.57 -18.58
CA ASP A 46 -61.07 -1.99 -19.68
C ASP A 46 -59.91 -1.00 -19.88
N ALA A 47 -60.19 0.30 -19.76
CA ALA A 47 -59.16 1.33 -19.81
C ALA A 47 -58.17 1.23 -18.64
N ALA A 48 -58.66 0.97 -17.41
CA ALA A 48 -57.83 0.79 -16.23
C ALA A 48 -56.92 -0.45 -16.36
N ASP A 49 -57.45 -1.57 -16.83
CA ASP A 49 -56.67 -2.80 -17.09
C ASP A 49 -55.58 -2.52 -18.14
N GLY A 50 -55.91 -1.82 -19.23
CA GLY A 50 -54.94 -1.41 -20.25
C GLY A 50 -53.90 -0.38 -19.77
N HIS A 51 -54.19 0.39 -18.71
CA HIS A 51 -53.19 1.24 -18.04
C HIS A 51 -52.24 0.43 -17.16
N ALA A 52 -52.75 -0.57 -16.44
CA ALA A 52 -51.94 -1.46 -15.61
C ALA A 52 -50.93 -2.24 -16.45
N ASP A 53 -51.35 -2.82 -17.58
CA ASP A 53 -50.47 -3.55 -18.50
C ASP A 53 -49.34 -2.68 -19.07
N ARG A 54 -49.67 -1.44 -19.48
CA ARG A 54 -48.67 -0.48 -19.98
C ARG A 54 -47.67 -0.10 -18.90
N SER A 55 -48.15 0.19 -17.68
CA SER A 55 -47.29 0.51 -16.53
C SER A 55 -46.32 -0.63 -16.23
N GLY A 56 -46.80 -1.88 -16.24
CA GLY A 56 -45.93 -3.06 -16.04
C GLY A 56 -44.88 -3.23 -17.15
N ALA A 57 -45.26 -2.98 -18.40
CA ALA A 57 -44.32 -3.02 -19.53
C ALA A 57 -43.26 -1.91 -19.46
N GLU A 58 -43.63 -0.70 -19.03
CA GLU A 58 -42.69 0.42 -18.82
C GLU A 58 -41.72 0.14 -17.67
N ALA A 59 -42.20 -0.39 -16.55
CA ALA A 59 -41.36 -0.83 -15.43
C ALA A 59 -40.33 -1.87 -15.88
N SER A 60 -40.77 -2.90 -16.61
CA SER A 60 -39.87 -3.96 -17.12
C SER A 60 -38.80 -3.41 -18.07
N ARG A 61 -39.14 -2.42 -18.92
CA ARG A 61 -38.17 -1.74 -19.79
C ARG A 61 -37.18 -0.90 -19.00
N SER A 62 -37.64 -0.21 -17.96
CA SER A 62 -36.80 0.57 -17.07
C SER A 62 -35.78 -0.32 -16.34
N ASP A 63 -36.22 -1.45 -15.80
CA ASP A 63 -35.34 -2.42 -15.12
C ASP A 63 -34.30 -3.00 -16.09
N SER A 64 -34.72 -3.36 -17.30
CA SER A 64 -33.81 -3.86 -18.33
C SER A 64 -32.76 -2.81 -18.74
N ALA A 65 -33.15 -1.54 -18.85
CA ALA A 65 -32.24 -0.45 -19.16
C ALA A 65 -31.25 -0.18 -18.01
N ALA A 66 -31.70 -0.29 -16.75
CA ALA A 66 -30.84 -0.16 -15.59
C ALA A 66 -29.78 -1.29 -15.52
N LEU A 67 -30.18 -2.53 -15.78
CA LEU A 67 -29.25 -3.67 -15.87
C LEU A 67 -28.23 -3.47 -16.99
N ALA A 68 -28.67 -3.06 -18.19
CA ALA A 68 -27.76 -2.80 -19.30
C ALA A 68 -26.77 -1.67 -19.01
N ALA A 69 -27.18 -0.63 -18.28
CA ALA A 69 -26.30 0.45 -17.85
C ALA A 69 -25.26 -0.03 -16.82
N GLN A 70 -25.66 -0.93 -15.91
CA GLN A 70 -24.76 -1.55 -14.94
C GLN A 70 -23.71 -2.44 -15.63
N ASP A 71 -24.13 -3.32 -16.55
CA ASP A 71 -23.22 -4.18 -17.31
C ASP A 71 -22.19 -3.35 -18.11
N ALA A 72 -22.62 -2.23 -18.69
CA ALA A 72 -21.73 -1.32 -19.41
C ALA A 72 -20.71 -0.63 -18.48
N ALA A 73 -21.14 -0.25 -17.27
CA ALA A 73 -20.25 0.34 -16.27
C ALA A 73 -19.21 -0.68 -15.77
N ASP A 74 -19.62 -1.91 -15.51
CA ASP A 74 -18.72 -2.99 -15.08
C ASP A 74 -17.70 -3.35 -16.17
N ALA A 75 -18.13 -3.39 -17.45
CA ALA A 75 -17.22 -3.58 -18.58
C ALA A 75 -16.20 -2.44 -18.74
N ALA A 76 -16.63 -1.20 -18.51
CA ALA A 76 -15.74 -0.04 -18.55
C ALA A 76 -14.71 -0.08 -17.41
N ALA A 77 -15.12 -0.43 -16.19
CA ALA A 77 -14.23 -0.62 -15.06
C ALA A 77 -13.19 -1.72 -15.32
N GLY A 78 -13.62 -2.89 -15.80
CA GLY A 78 -12.69 -3.98 -16.15
C GLY A 78 -11.68 -3.60 -17.25
N SER A 79 -12.09 -2.76 -18.22
CA SER A 79 -11.19 -2.26 -19.27
C SER A 79 -10.15 -1.27 -18.73
N ALA A 80 -10.53 -0.45 -17.74
CA ALA A 80 -9.62 0.48 -17.06
C ALA A 80 -8.54 -0.29 -16.28
N ASP A 81 -8.92 -1.31 -15.51
CA ASP A 81 -7.99 -2.15 -14.74
C ASP A 81 -6.97 -2.87 -15.64
N GLN A 82 -7.42 -3.35 -16.81
CA GLN A 82 -6.54 -3.96 -17.81
C GLN A 82 -5.56 -2.95 -18.42
N SER A 83 -5.99 -1.72 -18.63
CA SER A 83 -5.14 -0.64 -19.15
C SER A 83 -4.06 -0.24 -18.15
N GLU A 84 -4.43 -0.08 -16.87
CA GLU A 84 -3.47 0.19 -15.79
C GLU A 84 -2.47 -0.97 -15.63
N SER A 85 -2.95 -2.21 -15.61
CA SER A 85 -2.08 -3.39 -15.55
C SER A 85 -1.09 -3.46 -16.71
N SER A 86 -1.52 -3.06 -17.91
CA SER A 86 -0.67 -3.03 -19.10
C SER A 86 0.37 -1.91 -19.03
N ALA A 87 0.00 -0.73 -18.50
CA ALA A 87 0.92 0.37 -18.26
C ALA A 87 2.01 -0.01 -17.25
N LEU A 88 1.64 -0.59 -16.11
CA LEU A 88 2.59 -1.05 -15.08
C LEU A 88 3.57 -2.11 -15.61
N ARG A 89 3.09 -3.06 -16.43
CA ARG A 89 3.97 -4.03 -17.10
C ARG A 89 4.93 -3.36 -18.07
N SER A 90 4.46 -2.35 -18.82
CA SER A 90 5.29 -1.58 -19.74
C SER A 90 6.39 -0.83 -18.98
N GLU A 91 6.05 -0.15 -17.88
CA GLU A 91 7.01 0.57 -17.03
C GLU A 91 8.05 -0.38 -16.42
N ALA A 92 7.62 -1.51 -15.88
CA ALA A 92 8.51 -2.53 -15.34
C ALA A 92 9.46 -3.08 -16.41
N SER A 93 8.96 -3.31 -17.63
CA SER A 93 9.78 -3.79 -18.75
C SER A 93 10.82 -2.75 -19.19
N ALA A 94 10.47 -1.46 -19.17
CA ALA A 94 11.39 -0.37 -19.46
C ALA A 94 12.47 -0.24 -18.37
N GLY A 95 12.11 -0.38 -17.09
CA GLY A 95 13.06 -0.41 -15.97
C GLY A 95 14.08 -1.55 -16.09
N LEU A 96 13.61 -2.77 -16.37
CA LEU A 96 14.48 -3.93 -16.60
C LEU A 96 15.43 -3.72 -17.79
N ALA A 97 14.98 -3.05 -18.85
CA ALA A 97 15.82 -2.73 -20.00
C ALA A 97 16.91 -1.71 -19.64
N ALA A 98 16.58 -0.69 -18.85
CA ALA A 98 17.55 0.30 -18.36
C ALA A 98 18.59 -0.34 -17.44
N ASP A 99 18.18 -1.20 -16.51
CA ASP A 99 19.11 -1.91 -15.61
C ASP A 99 20.08 -2.82 -16.38
N ARG A 100 19.59 -3.51 -17.43
CA ARG A 100 20.46 -4.31 -18.31
C ARG A 100 21.44 -3.46 -19.10
N ALA A 101 21.03 -2.28 -19.57
CA ALA A 101 21.93 -1.35 -20.26
C ALA A 101 23.03 -0.84 -19.31
N ALA A 102 22.67 -0.46 -18.08
CA ALA A 102 23.65 -0.03 -17.07
C ALA A 102 24.62 -1.15 -16.68
N ALA A 103 24.12 -2.39 -16.53
CA ALA A 103 24.96 -3.55 -16.27
C ALA A 103 25.94 -3.84 -17.43
N ALA A 104 25.49 -3.69 -18.67
CA ALA A 104 26.34 -3.84 -19.85
C ALA A 104 27.44 -2.78 -19.89
N GLU A 105 27.12 -1.52 -19.60
CA GLU A 105 28.09 -0.43 -19.51
C GLU A 105 29.14 -0.69 -18.42
N ALA A 106 28.71 -1.09 -17.23
CA ALA A 106 29.63 -1.45 -16.14
C ALA A 106 30.53 -2.64 -16.50
N SER A 107 30.02 -3.62 -17.26
CA SER A 107 30.82 -4.74 -17.74
C SER A 107 31.89 -4.32 -18.76
N ALA A 108 31.57 -3.35 -19.63
CA ALA A 108 32.52 -2.80 -20.60
C ALA A 108 33.66 -2.04 -19.88
N VAL A 109 33.34 -1.21 -18.90
CA VAL A 109 34.35 -0.47 -18.11
C VAL A 109 35.30 -1.43 -17.37
N ARG A 110 34.79 -2.54 -16.82
CA ARG A 110 35.65 -3.55 -16.18
C ARG A 110 36.56 -4.26 -17.18
N ALA A 111 36.06 -4.56 -18.38
CA ALA A 111 36.86 -5.17 -19.44
C ALA A 111 37.99 -4.23 -19.90
N ASP A 112 37.72 -2.93 -20.04
CA ASP A 112 38.74 -1.93 -20.37
C ASP A 112 39.81 -1.83 -19.27
N ALA A 113 39.40 -1.81 -18.00
CA ALA A 113 40.34 -1.77 -16.88
C ALA A 113 41.21 -3.04 -16.77
N GLU A 114 40.67 -4.20 -17.11
CA GLU A 114 41.42 -5.46 -17.17
C GLU A 114 42.42 -5.48 -18.33
N ALA A 115 42.05 -4.92 -19.49
CA ALA A 115 42.95 -4.74 -20.62
C ALA A 115 44.12 -3.79 -20.27
N ASP A 116 43.84 -2.67 -19.60
CA ASP A 116 44.88 -1.73 -19.13
C ASP A 116 45.84 -2.40 -18.13
N ARG A 117 45.31 -3.22 -17.23
CA ARG A 117 46.13 -3.96 -16.26
C ARG A 117 47.03 -4.99 -16.95
N ALA A 118 46.48 -5.74 -17.92
CA ALA A 118 47.25 -6.70 -18.70
C ALA A 118 48.37 -6.01 -19.48
N GLN A 119 48.12 -4.82 -20.04
CA GLN A 119 49.14 -4.02 -20.71
C GLN A 119 50.24 -3.55 -19.74
N ALA A 120 49.86 -3.06 -18.56
CA ALA A 120 50.81 -2.63 -17.54
C ALA A 120 51.69 -3.79 -17.03
N GLU A 121 51.13 -5.01 -16.91
CA GLU A 121 51.90 -6.21 -16.55
C GLU A 121 52.88 -6.61 -17.65
N ALA A 122 52.48 -6.53 -18.93
CA ALA A 122 53.37 -6.77 -20.06
C ALA A 122 54.53 -5.76 -20.10
N ASP A 123 54.25 -4.47 -19.89
CA ASP A 123 55.26 -3.41 -19.84
C ASP A 123 56.24 -3.61 -18.66
N ARG A 124 55.73 -4.02 -17.49
CA ARG A 124 56.56 -4.34 -16.33
C ARG A 124 57.47 -5.53 -16.57
N ALA A 125 56.96 -6.61 -17.19
CA ALA A 125 57.76 -7.78 -17.54
C ALA A 125 58.90 -7.42 -18.51
N ALA A 126 58.63 -6.54 -19.49
CA ALA A 126 59.64 -6.02 -20.40
C ALA A 126 60.73 -5.22 -19.67
N LEU A 127 60.35 -4.40 -18.67
CA LEU A 127 61.30 -3.60 -17.90
C LEU A 127 62.22 -4.45 -17.01
N VAL A 128 61.68 -5.47 -16.33
CA VAL A 128 62.45 -6.39 -15.46
C VAL A 128 63.47 -7.18 -16.27
N GLY A 129 63.20 -7.50 -17.53
CA GLY A 129 64.18 -8.11 -18.43
C GLY A 129 65.40 -7.24 -18.74
N SER A 130 65.35 -5.92 -18.48
CA SER A 130 66.44 -4.97 -18.78
C SER A 130 67.34 -4.63 -17.58
N ILE A 131 66.94 -4.99 -16.36
CA ILE A 131 67.69 -4.63 -15.14
C ILE A 131 68.49 -5.85 -14.70
N GLY A 132 69.80 -5.82 -14.99
CA GLY A 132 70.77 -6.80 -14.49
C GLY A 132 70.82 -6.87 -12.95
N PRO A 133 71.39 -7.94 -12.38
CA PRO A 133 71.26 -8.28 -10.97
C PRO A 133 71.92 -7.20 -10.09
N HIS A 134 71.13 -6.42 -9.38
CA HIS A 134 71.62 -5.49 -8.37
C HIS A 134 70.88 -5.67 -7.04
N ASP A 135 71.71 -5.67 -6.00
CA ASP A 135 71.47 -5.95 -4.60
C ASP A 135 70.15 -5.43 -3.99
N SER A 136 69.58 -6.35 -3.20
CA SER A 136 68.57 -6.21 -2.16
C SER A 136 68.67 -4.96 -1.28
N ASN A 137 67.57 -4.22 -1.16
CA ASN A 137 67.30 -3.31 -0.05
C ASN A 137 65.82 -3.41 0.38
N PRO A 138 65.50 -3.99 1.54
CA PRO A 138 64.11 -4.13 2.00
C PRO A 138 63.74 -2.96 2.91
N ARG A 139 63.00 -1.98 2.38
CA ARG A 139 62.19 -1.06 3.18
C ARG A 139 60.80 -0.93 2.57
N ALA A 140 60.05 -2.02 2.64
CA ALA A 140 58.60 -1.99 2.49
C ALA A 140 58.00 -1.71 3.87
N HIS A 141 57.43 -0.52 4.07
CA HIS A 141 56.49 -0.27 5.16
C HIS A 141 55.20 -1.05 4.86
N GLY A 142 55.23 -2.34 5.18
CA GLY A 142 54.10 -3.25 5.04
C GLY A 142 53.13 -3.04 6.19
N MET A 143 51.88 -2.76 5.86
CA MET A 143 50.75 -2.88 6.77
C MET A 143 50.69 -4.33 7.25
N LEU A 144 51.15 -4.58 8.47
CA LEU A 144 51.21 -5.91 9.07
C LEU A 144 49.79 -6.44 9.26
N ARG A 145 49.50 -7.59 8.62
CA ARG A 145 48.30 -8.38 8.92
C ARG A 145 48.55 -9.13 10.23
N LEU A 146 47.83 -8.76 11.27
CA LEU A 146 47.98 -9.34 12.62
C LEU A 146 46.68 -10.06 13.00
N THR A 147 46.80 -11.08 13.83
CA THR A 147 45.71 -11.73 14.57
C THR A 147 45.65 -11.16 16.00
N PRO A 148 44.56 -11.37 16.77
CA PRO A 148 44.49 -10.91 18.16
C PRO A 148 45.59 -11.49 19.07
N GLU A 149 46.05 -12.71 18.75
CA GLU A 149 47.18 -13.33 19.46
C GLU A 149 48.51 -12.68 19.10
N ASP A 150 48.67 -12.19 17.86
CA ASP A 150 49.88 -11.48 17.46
C ASP A 150 50.02 -10.15 18.22
N LEU A 151 48.91 -9.46 18.53
CA LEU A 151 48.93 -8.25 19.37
C LEU A 151 49.47 -8.49 20.78
N ARG A 152 49.36 -9.73 21.28
CA ARG A 152 49.89 -10.08 22.60
C ARG A 152 51.40 -10.23 22.60
N VAL A 153 52.03 -10.46 21.45
CA VAL A 153 53.47 -10.76 21.35
C VAL A 153 54.26 -9.55 20.82
N ILE A 154 53.60 -8.45 20.46
CA ILE A 154 54.29 -7.24 20.01
C ILE A 154 55.04 -6.61 21.18
N ASP A 155 56.34 -6.43 20.96
CA ASP A 155 57.24 -5.76 21.88
C ASP A 155 56.78 -4.30 22.10
N ILE A 156 56.32 -3.99 23.32
CA ILE A 156 55.78 -2.68 23.69
C ILE A 156 56.87 -1.60 23.62
N ASP A 157 58.13 -1.95 23.87
CA ASP A 157 59.23 -0.98 23.85
C ASP A 157 59.46 -0.39 22.44
N ALA A 158 58.86 -0.98 21.40
CA ALA A 158 58.92 -0.53 20.02
C ALA A 158 57.67 0.25 19.55
N LEU A 159 56.61 0.38 20.37
CA LEU A 159 55.35 0.99 19.96
C LEU A 159 55.19 2.39 20.55
N PRO A 160 55.06 3.44 19.71
CA PRO A 160 54.68 4.76 20.20
C PRO A 160 53.23 4.71 20.72
N ASP A 161 52.95 5.49 21.77
CA ASP A 161 51.58 5.73 22.23
C ASP A 161 50.70 6.20 21.04
N ASN A 162 49.46 5.71 20.97
CA ASN A 162 48.55 5.81 19.82
C ASN A 162 48.95 5.01 18.56
N GLY A 163 49.84 4.02 18.68
CA GLY A 163 50.12 3.08 17.60
C GLY A 163 48.86 2.37 17.12
N LEU A 164 48.66 2.28 15.80
CA LEU A 164 47.50 1.60 15.21
C LEU A 164 47.89 0.22 14.69
N ALA A 165 47.04 -0.77 14.94
CA ALA A 165 47.17 -2.12 14.40
C ALA A 165 45.85 -2.57 13.78
N PHE A 166 45.91 -3.11 12.57
CA PHE A 166 44.74 -3.71 11.92
C PHE A 166 44.78 -5.23 12.13
N VAL A 167 43.76 -5.75 12.80
CA VAL A 167 43.63 -7.16 13.13
C VAL A 167 42.54 -7.80 12.28
N LEU A 168 42.93 -8.78 11.47
CA LEU A 168 42.02 -9.44 10.54
C LEU A 168 40.93 -10.19 11.33
N GLY A 169 39.66 -9.96 10.99
CA GLY A 169 38.49 -10.57 11.66
C GLY A 169 38.04 -9.88 12.95
N ALA A 170 38.82 -8.96 13.52
CA ALA A 170 38.47 -8.26 14.76
C ALA A 170 38.28 -6.74 14.56
N GLY A 171 39.17 -6.08 13.81
CA GLY A 171 39.06 -4.65 13.54
C GLY A 171 40.35 -3.86 13.77
N MET A 172 40.21 -2.55 13.93
CA MET A 172 41.33 -1.63 14.14
C MET A 172 41.52 -1.35 15.64
N TYR A 173 42.74 -1.56 16.13
CA TYR A 173 43.14 -1.30 17.50
C TYR A 173 44.08 -0.11 17.59
N ARG A 174 43.97 0.65 18.68
CA ARG A 174 44.92 1.70 19.07
C ARG A 174 45.59 1.31 20.38
N PHE A 175 46.92 1.43 20.45
CA PHE A 175 47.65 1.26 21.70
C PHE A 175 47.54 2.53 22.54
N ASP A 176 47.13 2.37 23.80
CA ASP A 176 47.07 3.43 24.82
C ASP A 176 47.97 3.01 25.98
N ALA A 177 49.10 3.71 26.12
CA ALA A 177 50.15 3.41 27.09
C ALA A 177 49.70 3.62 28.55
N ASP A 178 48.70 4.47 28.77
CA ASP A 178 48.19 4.83 30.10
C ASP A 178 46.96 4.01 30.50
N SER A 179 46.38 3.25 29.56
CA SER A 179 45.17 2.47 29.82
C SER A 179 45.38 1.41 30.90
N THR A 180 44.53 1.45 31.92
CA THR A 180 44.45 0.46 33.01
C THR A 180 43.23 -0.43 32.89
N LEU A 181 42.51 -0.38 31.76
CA LEU A 181 41.32 -1.21 31.52
C LEU A 181 41.65 -2.69 31.65
N MET A 182 40.71 -3.46 32.21
CA MET A 182 40.88 -4.90 32.41
C MET A 182 40.81 -5.61 31.06
N PRO A 183 41.80 -6.46 30.70
CA PRO A 183 41.79 -7.13 29.41
C PRO A 183 40.65 -8.15 29.34
N ASP A 184 39.87 -8.08 28.27
CA ASP A 184 38.79 -9.03 27.96
C ASP A 184 39.17 -9.99 26.82
N GLY A 185 40.35 -9.76 26.21
CA GLY A 185 40.88 -10.60 25.13
C GLY A 185 40.32 -10.28 23.75
N GLU A 186 39.37 -9.34 23.64
CA GLU A 186 38.69 -8.99 22.39
C GLU A 186 38.67 -7.47 22.16
N ARG A 187 38.13 -6.67 23.07
CA ARG A 187 38.08 -5.19 22.93
C ARG A 187 39.26 -4.50 23.62
N VAL A 188 39.78 -5.13 24.66
CA VAL A 188 40.93 -4.69 25.45
C VAL A 188 41.92 -5.84 25.50
N ILE A 189 43.03 -5.70 24.78
CA ILE A 189 44.10 -6.72 24.74
C ILE A 189 45.30 -6.17 25.49
N ALA A 190 45.71 -6.89 26.55
CA ALA A 190 46.96 -6.62 27.25
C ALA A 190 48.10 -7.37 26.56
N PRO A 191 49.20 -6.68 26.20
CA PRO A 191 50.36 -7.37 25.67
C PRO A 191 51.06 -8.24 26.72
N THR A 192 51.67 -9.32 26.26
CA THR A 192 52.35 -10.30 27.10
C THR A 192 53.62 -9.69 27.69
N GLY A 193 53.84 -9.89 28.99
CA GLY A 193 55.05 -9.41 29.65
C GLY A 193 54.96 -8.00 30.24
N VAL A 194 53.86 -7.27 30.02
CA VAL A 194 53.63 -5.96 30.65
C VAL A 194 52.74 -6.08 31.88
N THR A 195 53.38 -5.97 33.04
CA THR A 195 52.72 -5.83 34.34
C THR A 195 52.51 -4.35 34.62
N GLY A 196 51.45 -3.75 34.09
CA GLY A 196 51.22 -2.30 34.23
C GLY A 196 50.13 -1.74 33.31
N PRO A 197 50.05 -0.40 33.18
CA PRO A 197 49.24 0.26 32.16
C PRO A 197 49.79 -0.06 30.74
N GLY A 198 48.95 0.10 29.72
CA GLY A 198 49.26 -0.25 28.34
C GLY A 198 48.28 -1.27 27.77
N ARG A 199 47.30 -0.84 26.97
CA ARG A 199 46.29 -1.71 26.34
C ARG A 199 46.11 -1.39 24.88
N TRP A 200 45.90 -2.43 24.07
CA TRP A 200 45.28 -2.28 22.76
C TRP A 200 43.78 -2.16 22.92
N LEU A 201 43.22 -1.05 22.44
CA LEU A 201 41.80 -0.72 22.50
C LEU A 201 41.20 -0.82 21.11
N LEU A 202 40.12 -1.58 20.95
CA LEU A 202 39.38 -1.68 19.70
C LEU A 202 38.66 -0.36 19.41
N GLU A 203 39.07 0.34 18.35
CA GLU A 203 38.48 1.61 17.91
C GLU A 203 37.38 1.40 16.86
N LEU A 204 37.57 0.44 15.95
CA LEU A 204 36.59 0.10 14.91
C LEU A 204 36.46 -1.42 14.79
N PRO A 205 35.29 -2.02 15.06
CA PRO A 205 35.08 -3.45 14.85
C PRO A 205 35.14 -3.79 13.36
N GLY A 206 35.70 -4.94 13.03
CA GLY A 206 35.71 -5.47 11.67
C GLY A 206 34.30 -5.82 11.19
N LEU A 207 34.08 -5.75 9.88
CA LEU A 207 32.78 -6.06 9.25
C LEU A 207 32.29 -7.47 9.66
N ASP A 208 33.19 -8.44 9.77
CA ASP A 208 32.88 -9.82 10.16
C ASP A 208 32.33 -9.93 11.59
N MET A 209 32.79 -9.10 12.52
CA MET A 209 32.29 -9.03 13.90
C MET A 209 30.91 -8.37 13.97
N VAL A 210 30.66 -7.36 13.14
CA VAL A 210 29.34 -6.71 13.04
C VAL A 210 28.31 -7.68 12.47
N LEU A 211 28.70 -8.48 11.48
CA LEU A 211 27.83 -9.47 10.85
C LEU A 211 27.57 -10.68 11.76
N SER A 212 28.55 -11.16 12.53
CA SER A 212 28.35 -12.29 13.46
C SER A 212 27.43 -11.95 14.64
N VAL A 213 27.48 -10.71 15.14
CA VAL A 213 26.55 -10.24 16.19
C VAL A 213 25.13 -10.07 15.64
N ALA A 214 24.98 -9.66 14.38
CA ALA A 214 23.68 -9.60 13.72
C ALA A 214 23.06 -11.01 13.56
N ASP A 215 23.89 -12.01 13.30
CA ASP A 215 23.49 -13.43 13.19
C ASP A 215 23.04 -14.01 14.55
N LEU A 216 23.77 -13.69 15.63
CA LEU A 216 23.43 -14.13 16.99
C LEU A 216 22.10 -13.54 17.51
N VAL A 217 21.73 -12.33 17.07
CA VAL A 217 20.46 -11.67 17.43
C VAL A 217 19.29 -12.19 16.58
N ALA A 218 19.57 -12.77 15.42
CA ALA A 218 18.56 -13.26 14.47
C ALA A 218 18.24 -14.77 14.60
N GLY A 219 18.93 -15.49 15.49
CA GLY A 219 18.85 -16.94 15.63
C GLY A 219 17.52 -17.45 16.21
N ASP A 220 16.49 -17.59 15.36
CA ASP A 220 15.44 -18.60 15.56
C ASP A 220 14.62 -18.97 14.28
N VAL A 221 15.12 -18.71 13.06
CA VAL A 221 14.39 -19.09 11.82
C VAL A 221 15.34 -19.54 10.71
N GLU A 222 15.97 -20.70 10.87
CA GLU A 222 17.15 -21.08 10.04
C GLU A 222 16.88 -21.79 8.71
N ASP A 223 15.63 -22.08 8.30
CA ASP A 223 15.41 -22.80 7.01
C ASP A 223 14.76 -21.95 5.89
N GLY A 224 14.53 -20.65 6.11
CA GLY A 224 13.89 -19.77 5.13
C GLY A 224 14.67 -18.52 4.73
N LEU A 225 15.81 -18.24 5.36
CA LEU A 225 16.40 -16.90 5.36
C LEU A 225 17.33 -16.57 4.18
N LEU A 226 17.91 -17.51 3.45
CA LEU A 226 18.68 -17.13 2.26
C LEU A 226 17.79 -16.63 1.11
N ASP A 227 16.61 -17.25 0.94
CA ASP A 227 15.58 -16.77 0.00
C ASP A 227 14.82 -15.56 0.55
N ARG A 228 14.58 -15.49 1.87
CA ARG A 228 13.90 -14.33 2.47
C ARG A 228 14.79 -13.13 2.68
N ALA A 229 16.06 -13.24 3.03
CA ALA A 229 16.95 -12.08 3.17
C ALA A 229 17.18 -11.43 1.81
N GLY A 230 17.38 -12.22 0.75
CA GLY A 230 17.42 -11.68 -0.61
C GLY A 230 16.09 -11.06 -1.06
N ALA A 231 14.95 -11.62 -0.64
CA ALA A 231 13.63 -11.05 -0.92
C ALA A 231 13.28 -9.85 -0.03
N LEU A 232 13.77 -9.80 1.21
CA LEU A 232 13.55 -8.72 2.16
C LEU A 232 14.46 -7.55 1.83
N ASP A 233 15.70 -7.80 1.43
CA ASP A 233 16.67 -6.79 0.99
C ASP A 233 16.20 -6.17 -0.32
N LYS A 234 15.74 -6.98 -1.30
CA LYS A 234 15.09 -6.45 -2.51
C LYS A 234 13.77 -5.73 -2.21
N ARG A 235 13.01 -6.15 -1.20
CA ARG A 235 11.78 -5.45 -0.78
C ARG A 235 12.09 -4.19 0.00
N LEU A 236 13.13 -4.16 0.82
CA LEU A 236 13.57 -2.97 1.56
C LEU A 236 14.17 -1.98 0.58
N ASP A 237 15.01 -2.40 -0.36
CA ASP A 237 15.49 -1.53 -1.43
C ASP A 237 14.34 -1.05 -2.30
N SER A 238 13.34 -1.89 -2.61
CA SER A 238 12.16 -1.43 -3.35
C SER A 238 11.29 -0.48 -2.55
N VAL A 239 11.17 -0.66 -1.22
CA VAL A 239 10.38 0.21 -0.33
C VAL A 239 11.14 1.50 -0.04
N VAL A 240 12.44 1.45 0.17
CA VAL A 240 13.33 2.61 0.36
C VAL A 240 13.42 3.37 -0.94
N LYS A 241 13.54 2.71 -2.09
CA LYS A 241 13.49 3.36 -3.42
C LYS A 241 12.10 3.90 -3.73
N ALA A 242 11.02 3.22 -3.35
CA ALA A 242 9.67 3.78 -3.46
C ALA A 242 9.46 4.98 -2.52
N LEU A 243 9.99 4.95 -1.29
CA LEU A 243 9.94 6.05 -0.34
C LEU A 243 10.87 7.21 -0.74
N ASP A 244 12.02 6.93 -1.35
CA ASP A 244 12.98 7.91 -1.87
C ASP A 244 12.50 8.47 -3.22
N GLU A 245 11.75 7.71 -4.03
CA GLU A 245 11.04 8.20 -5.21
C GLU A 245 9.80 9.02 -4.83
N LEU A 246 9.05 8.61 -3.80
CA LEU A 246 7.99 9.42 -3.18
C LEU A 246 8.58 10.70 -2.56
N GLY A 247 9.75 10.60 -1.93
CA GLY A 247 10.47 11.73 -1.32
C GLY A 247 11.09 12.69 -2.33
N ARG A 248 11.59 12.19 -3.47
CA ARG A 248 12.29 12.99 -4.50
C ARG A 248 11.39 13.53 -5.61
N LYS A 249 10.23 12.92 -5.91
CA LYS A 249 9.41 13.32 -7.08
C LYS A 249 8.03 13.91 -6.79
N GLY A 250 7.58 14.04 -5.55
CA GLY A 250 6.32 14.74 -5.30
C GLY A 250 5.94 14.78 -3.83
N LYS A 251 6.00 15.98 -3.27
CA LYS A 251 5.51 16.43 -1.96
C LYS A 251 4.24 15.69 -1.50
N VAL A 252 4.36 14.57 -0.80
CA VAL A 252 3.19 13.98 -0.11
C VAL A 252 3.00 14.69 1.22
N GLN A 253 1.85 15.33 1.41
CA GLN A 253 1.43 15.85 2.70
C GLN A 253 0.67 14.77 3.46
N VAL A 254 1.07 14.53 4.69
CA VAL A 254 0.46 13.55 5.59
C VAL A 254 -0.26 14.28 6.72
N PHE A 255 -1.54 13.99 6.91
CA PHE A 255 -2.33 14.50 8.04
C PHE A 255 -2.88 13.31 8.82
N SER A 256 -2.56 13.21 10.11
CA SER A 256 -3.05 12.11 10.96
C SER A 256 -3.75 12.66 12.19
N ARG A 257 -4.95 12.15 12.49
CA ARG A 257 -5.73 12.54 13.66
C ARG A 257 -6.53 11.36 14.25
N PRO A 258 -6.61 11.27 15.58
CA PRO A 258 -7.53 10.37 16.25
C PRO A 258 -8.97 10.91 16.24
N PHE A 259 -9.94 10.01 16.16
CA PHE A 259 -11.38 10.28 16.28
C PHE A 259 -12.02 9.27 17.22
N ASP A 260 -12.86 9.73 18.14
CA ASP A 260 -13.73 8.84 18.90
C ASP A 260 -14.94 8.49 18.02
N VAL A 261 -15.05 7.22 17.64
CA VAL A 261 -16.06 6.75 16.70
C VAL A 261 -17.01 5.81 17.42
N ASP A 262 -18.29 6.11 17.32
CA ASP A 262 -19.38 5.26 17.79
C ASP A 262 -20.07 4.64 16.57
N PHE A 263 -19.72 3.40 16.24
CA PHE A 263 -20.40 2.68 15.18
C PHE A 263 -21.68 2.05 15.76
N PRO A 264 -22.84 2.20 15.10
CA PRO A 264 -23.99 1.40 15.47
C PRO A 264 -23.66 -0.09 15.30
N SER A 265 -24.31 -0.94 16.10
CA SER A 265 -24.17 -2.41 15.98
C SER A 265 -24.16 -2.85 14.52
N VAL A 266 -23.10 -3.56 14.13
CA VAL A 266 -22.85 -4.01 12.76
C VAL A 266 -23.36 -5.45 12.65
N PRO A 267 -24.48 -5.69 11.93
CA PRO A 267 -25.03 -7.04 11.77
C PRO A 267 -24.05 -7.98 11.07
N SER A 268 -24.28 -9.29 11.19
CA SER A 268 -23.46 -10.30 10.53
C SER A 268 -23.51 -10.12 9.00
N LEU A 269 -22.34 -10.23 8.36
CA LEU A 269 -22.17 -10.09 6.91
C LEU A 269 -22.70 -8.76 6.34
N GLN A 270 -22.75 -7.70 7.15
CA GLN A 270 -23.18 -6.37 6.75
C GLN A 270 -22.12 -5.31 7.06
N SER A 271 -22.30 -4.12 6.47
CA SER A 271 -21.48 -2.95 6.72
C SER A 271 -22.30 -1.78 7.24
N LYS A 272 -21.70 -0.97 8.12
CA LYS A 272 -22.21 0.33 8.56
C LYS A 272 -21.18 1.41 8.31
N SER A 273 -21.65 2.66 8.20
CA SER A 273 -20.79 3.81 7.97
C SER A 273 -21.04 4.94 8.95
N VAL A 274 -19.98 5.66 9.31
CA VAL A 274 -20.01 6.87 10.15
C VAL A 274 -19.14 7.92 9.48
N ALA A 275 -19.64 9.15 9.39
CA ALA A 275 -18.87 10.28 8.86
C ALA A 275 -18.15 11.01 10.00
N VAL A 276 -16.87 11.34 9.79
CA VAL A 276 -16.06 12.15 10.69
C VAL A 276 -15.57 13.42 9.99
N GLN A 277 -15.54 14.52 10.72
CA GLN A 277 -15.08 15.81 10.20
C GLN A 277 -13.55 15.88 10.25
N PHE A 278 -12.93 15.91 9.07
CA PHE A 278 -11.49 16.02 8.89
C PHE A 278 -11.23 17.22 7.98
N ALA A 279 -11.10 18.42 8.58
CA ALA A 279 -11.07 19.70 7.86
C ALA A 279 -10.05 19.76 6.69
N GLU A 280 -8.95 19.02 6.81
CA GLU A 280 -7.93 18.94 5.78
C GLU A 280 -8.36 18.10 4.56
N ALA A 281 -9.36 17.22 4.65
CA ALA A 281 -9.73 16.27 3.59
C ALA A 281 -10.21 16.94 2.29
N ARG A 282 -9.69 16.46 1.15
CA ARG A 282 -10.06 16.90 -0.20
C ARG A 282 -10.33 15.70 -1.10
N SER A 283 -11.12 15.92 -2.14
CA SER A 283 -11.35 14.91 -3.17
C SER A 283 -10.03 14.46 -3.78
N GLY A 284 -9.82 13.13 -3.87
CA GLY A 284 -8.59 12.52 -4.38
C GLY A 284 -7.51 12.23 -3.33
N ASP A 285 -7.67 12.65 -2.07
CA ASP A 285 -6.75 12.23 -0.99
C ASP A 285 -6.94 10.74 -0.70
N ALA A 286 -5.83 10.01 -0.48
CA ALA A 286 -5.88 8.62 -0.04
C ALA A 286 -6.05 8.57 1.49
N VAL A 287 -6.88 7.65 1.98
CA VAL A 287 -7.21 7.53 3.42
C VAL A 287 -6.77 6.18 3.95
N ILE A 288 -6.01 6.20 5.04
CA ILE A 288 -5.65 5.02 5.82
C ILE A 288 -6.39 5.12 7.16
N VAL A 289 -6.99 4.02 7.59
CA VAL A 289 -7.68 3.92 8.87
C VAL A 289 -7.04 2.82 9.71
N ASN A 290 -6.63 3.16 10.93
CA ASN A 290 -6.08 2.21 11.88
C ASN A 290 -7.15 1.89 12.94
N PRO A 291 -7.73 0.68 12.92
CA PRO A 291 -8.73 0.30 13.92
C PRO A 291 -8.08 0.10 15.30
N PRO A 292 -8.84 0.28 16.39
CA PRO A 292 -8.43 -0.17 17.71
C PRO A 292 -8.14 -1.68 17.69
N ALA A 293 -7.17 -2.13 18.47
CA ALA A 293 -6.80 -3.55 18.57
C ALA A 293 -8.01 -4.44 18.92
N ALA A 294 -8.96 -3.93 19.72
CA ALA A 294 -10.18 -4.65 20.09
C ALA A 294 -11.13 -4.94 18.90
N TRP A 295 -11.00 -4.21 17.78
CA TRP A 295 -11.85 -4.36 16.60
C TRP A 295 -11.15 -5.10 15.45
N ALA A 296 -9.81 -5.10 15.42
CA ALA A 296 -9.01 -5.52 14.27
C ALA A 296 -9.32 -6.94 13.77
N ASP A 297 -9.66 -7.86 14.67
CA ASP A 297 -9.97 -9.26 14.32
C ASP A 297 -11.43 -9.50 13.93
N ARG A 298 -12.30 -8.48 14.07
CA ARG A 298 -13.76 -8.63 13.93
C ARG A 298 -14.38 -7.73 12.86
N LEU A 299 -13.80 -6.55 12.64
CA LEU A 299 -14.30 -5.58 11.67
C LEU A 299 -13.22 -5.27 10.63
N ASN A 300 -13.62 -5.31 9.36
CA ASN A 300 -12.83 -4.76 8.27
C ASN A 300 -13.15 -3.26 8.15
N LEU A 301 -12.28 -2.40 8.68
CA LEU A 301 -12.44 -0.96 8.56
C LEU A 301 -11.83 -0.45 7.25
N ARG A 302 -12.59 0.40 6.56
CA ARG A 302 -12.15 1.14 5.37
C ARG A 302 -12.59 2.59 5.51
N ALA A 303 -11.94 3.50 4.81
CA ALA A 303 -12.28 4.91 4.86
C ALA A 303 -12.14 5.54 3.47
N GLN A 304 -12.95 6.54 3.18
CA GLN A 304 -12.82 7.36 1.98
C GLN A 304 -13.23 8.80 2.27
N VAL A 305 -12.71 9.75 1.49
CA VAL A 305 -13.18 11.14 1.53
C VAL A 305 -14.54 11.21 0.85
N SER A 306 -15.61 11.46 1.62
CA SER A 306 -16.98 11.57 1.10
C SER A 306 -17.30 12.97 0.59
N ALA A 307 -16.75 13.99 1.24
CA ALA A 307 -16.89 15.39 0.87
C ALA A 307 -15.65 16.18 1.30
N VAL A 308 -15.53 17.43 0.86
CA VAL A 308 -14.47 18.33 1.34
C VAL A 308 -14.65 18.54 2.84
N GLY A 309 -13.60 18.23 3.62
CA GLY A 309 -13.64 18.29 5.07
C GLY A 309 -14.26 17.07 5.76
N GLU A 310 -14.65 16.02 5.02
CA GLU A 310 -15.36 14.87 5.58
C GLU A 310 -14.79 13.53 5.09
N VAL A 311 -14.57 12.61 6.04
CA VAL A 311 -14.17 11.23 5.77
C VAL A 311 -15.29 10.31 6.25
N THR A 312 -15.77 9.43 5.38
CA THR A 312 -16.68 8.35 5.77
C THR A 312 -15.89 7.09 6.08
N LEU A 313 -16.06 6.59 7.30
CA LEU A 313 -15.53 5.32 7.77
C LEU A 313 -16.58 4.23 7.55
N PHE A 314 -16.17 3.09 6.99
CA PHE A 314 -16.99 1.91 6.81
C PHE A 314 -16.46 0.78 7.68
N ALA A 315 -17.34 0.16 8.47
CA ALA A 315 -17.04 -1.04 9.23
C ALA A 315 -17.81 -2.21 8.64
N GLY A 316 -17.11 -3.16 8.01
CA GLY A 316 -17.68 -4.42 7.52
C GLY A 316 -17.49 -5.55 8.52
N ASN A 317 -18.56 -6.24 8.89
CA ASN A 317 -18.50 -7.42 9.76
C ASN A 317 -18.56 -8.69 8.91
N ALA A 318 -17.43 -9.40 8.80
CA ALA A 318 -17.35 -10.66 8.05
C ALA A 318 -17.72 -11.89 8.90
N SER A 319 -18.07 -11.69 10.18
CA SER A 319 -18.41 -12.79 11.09
C SER A 319 -19.89 -13.19 10.99
N ALA A 320 -20.20 -14.39 11.49
CA ALA A 320 -21.55 -14.94 11.52
C ALA A 320 -22.47 -14.33 12.59
N SER A 321 -21.92 -13.52 13.50
CA SER A 321 -22.66 -12.86 14.58
C SER A 321 -22.62 -11.34 14.42
N SER A 322 -23.63 -10.64 14.93
CA SER A 322 -23.54 -9.17 15.05
C SER A 322 -22.40 -8.78 15.99
N PHE A 323 -21.81 -7.62 15.75
CA PHE A 323 -20.80 -7.04 16.62
C PHE A 323 -21.23 -5.63 17.01
N ASP A 324 -21.17 -5.34 18.30
CA ASP A 324 -21.49 -4.03 18.86
C ASP A 324 -20.18 -3.37 19.33
N PRO A 325 -19.52 -2.56 18.47
CA PRO A 325 -18.28 -1.89 18.83
C PRO A 325 -18.57 -0.84 19.90
N ALA A 326 -18.06 -1.02 21.11
CA ALA A 326 -18.02 0.06 22.09
C ALA A 326 -17.23 1.24 21.52
N VAL A 327 -17.65 2.48 21.82
CA VAL A 327 -16.96 3.72 21.41
C VAL A 327 -15.45 3.58 21.60
N ALA A 328 -14.70 3.77 20.53
CA ALA A 328 -13.25 3.65 20.57
C ALA A 328 -12.57 4.66 19.65
N GLN A 329 -11.30 4.93 19.94
CA GLN A 329 -10.49 5.85 19.19
C GLN A 329 -9.94 5.18 17.92
N VAL A 330 -10.29 5.72 16.76
CA VAL A 330 -9.78 5.32 15.45
C VAL A 330 -8.81 6.39 14.96
N VAL A 331 -7.64 5.99 14.46
CA VAL A 331 -6.69 6.94 13.86
C VAL A 331 -6.90 6.97 12.34
N VAL A 332 -7.21 8.14 11.81
CA VAL A 332 -7.37 8.37 10.37
C VAL A 332 -6.17 9.15 9.86
N THR A 333 -5.53 8.65 8.80
CA THR A 333 -4.39 9.29 8.14
C THR A 333 -4.74 9.59 6.68
N LEU A 334 -4.64 10.86 6.30
CA LEU A 334 -4.77 11.33 4.93
C LEU A 334 -3.39 11.46 4.28
N LEU A 335 -3.29 10.97 3.05
CA LEU A 335 -2.14 11.11 2.19
C LEU A 335 -2.56 11.93 0.97
N ARG A 336 -1.98 13.13 0.85
CA ARG A 336 -2.21 14.03 -0.28
C ARG A 336 -0.97 14.10 -1.15
N ARG A 337 -1.14 13.86 -2.44
CA ARG A 337 -0.12 14.21 -3.44
C ARG A 337 -0.21 15.72 -3.74
N VAL A 338 0.87 16.47 -3.50
CA VAL A 338 0.98 17.91 -3.80
C VAL A 338 1.79 18.11 -5.08
#